data_AF-A0A941ZQC8-F1
#
_entry.id   AF-A0A941ZQC8-F1
#
_cell.length_a   1.000
_cell.length_b   1.000
_cell.length_c   1.000
_cell.angle_alpha   90.00
_cell.angle_beta   90.00
_cell.angle_gamma   90.00
#
_symmetry.space_group_name_H-M   'P 1'
#
loop_
_entity.id
_entity.type
_entity.pdbx_description
1 polymer ?
#
loop_
_entity_poly.entity_id
_entity_poly.type
_entity_poly.pdbx_seq_one_letter_code
_entity_poly.pdbx_strand_id
1 'polypeptide(L)'
;MTDQDAGSGAQGARVRHLGRVEYAPTWRAMQAFTAQRDAGTPDEIWLLEHPPVYTQGQAGRAEHLIAATDIPVVPIDRGGQITYHGPGQVVAYVLVDLRRRGYGIRELVNRMEQAVVDVLAAHGVTAARLPGAPGVYVDGAKIAALGLRVKQGCTYHGLAFNVDMDLAPFAAINPCGYAGMRVTQCRVQVGIYFIALRMKRETMDENRGVLDAVLETTRRVTADVDEVVDIGDPYDGYTRCLPAAPFLGPLLAEFGVNVVSHGLDKVGPKYGVTARHVLEAAGVPVNLTPSEAAARLADPAIGWTYVDQAQSNPGMHKLIPLRTQMIKRQVLTTVEVLSKPIAGKKLTHFVTGYVHKPYPPVYADLAREAGFDTACIVRGVEGGVIPSLRQTGKYFHYHDRGAEVEASIDPVALGIDQPVRAVPLPGAVAADAGEDEIVAAIDIKATAHAAAEAGILALKGDKGATYDSLVLAGSIILHHVGKAASVADAAAQIRAVLDSGKAVARVK
;
A
#
# COMPACT_ATOMS: atom_id res chain seq x y z
N MET A 1 -20.39 -35.55 -23.11
CA MET A 1 -20.89 -36.70 -22.33
C MET A 1 -21.92 -36.13 -21.38
N THR A 2 -23.12 -36.68 -21.45
CA THR A 2 -24.35 -36.27 -20.78
C THR A 2 -24.21 -36.24 -19.26
N ASP A 3 -24.83 -35.26 -18.62
CA ASP A 3 -25.42 -35.47 -17.30
C ASP A 3 -26.81 -34.83 -17.27
N GLN A 4 -27.80 -35.66 -17.58
CA GLN A 4 -29.12 -35.55 -17.01
C GLN A 4 -29.05 -36.27 -15.67
N ASP A 5 -29.19 -35.53 -14.58
CA ASP A 5 -29.61 -36.11 -13.32
C ASP A 5 -30.85 -35.35 -12.84
N ALA A 6 -31.98 -36.05 -12.93
CA ALA A 6 -33.31 -35.55 -12.62
C ALA A 6 -33.64 -35.84 -11.16
N GLY A 7 -33.51 -34.83 -10.31
CA GLY A 7 -34.13 -34.74 -8.99
C GLY A 7 -35.00 -33.48 -8.93
N SER A 8 -36.25 -33.62 -8.46
CA SER A 8 -37.27 -32.57 -8.42
C SER A 8 -36.79 -31.24 -7.79
N GLY A 9 -36.75 -30.15 -8.56
CA GLY A 9 -36.39 -28.81 -8.06
C GLY A 9 -36.43 -27.75 -9.17
N ALA A 10 -36.89 -26.54 -8.84
CA ALA A 10 -37.22 -25.47 -9.79
C ALA A 10 -36.21 -25.26 -10.95
N GLN A 11 -36.69 -25.14 -12.19
CA GLN A 11 -35.89 -24.71 -13.34
C GLN A 11 -35.10 -23.42 -13.01
N GLY A 12 -33.79 -23.46 -13.22
CA GLY A 12 -32.90 -22.31 -13.07
C GLY A 12 -33.34 -21.14 -13.97
N ALA A 13 -33.15 -19.91 -13.51
CA ALA A 13 -33.40 -18.74 -14.36
C ALA A 13 -32.37 -18.69 -15.49
N ARG A 14 -32.80 -18.33 -16.70
CA ARG A 14 -31.90 -18.16 -17.85
C ARG A 14 -31.12 -16.85 -17.70
N VAL A 15 -29.80 -16.93 -17.76
CA VAL A 15 -28.93 -15.75 -17.69
C VAL A 15 -28.72 -15.19 -19.10
N ARG A 16 -28.90 -13.88 -19.28
CA ARG A 16 -28.62 -13.15 -20.52
C ARG A 16 -27.56 -12.09 -20.26
N HIS A 17 -26.50 -12.09 -21.07
CA HIS A 17 -25.47 -11.06 -21.04
C HIS A 17 -25.75 -10.05 -22.16
N LEU A 18 -26.07 -8.81 -21.81
CA LEU A 18 -26.46 -7.78 -22.78
C LEU A 18 -25.35 -6.76 -23.05
N GLY A 19 -24.26 -6.78 -22.26
CA GLY A 19 -23.16 -5.82 -22.39
C GLY A 19 -23.57 -4.42 -21.94
N ARG A 20 -23.08 -3.39 -22.64
CA ARG A 20 -23.47 -1.99 -22.39
C ARG A 20 -24.68 -1.62 -23.24
N VAL A 21 -25.76 -1.20 -22.59
CA VAL A 21 -27.03 -0.87 -23.27
C VAL A 21 -27.66 0.40 -22.73
N GLU A 22 -28.40 1.11 -23.58
CA GLU A 22 -29.15 2.31 -23.17
C GLU A 22 -30.22 1.98 -22.12
N TYR A 23 -30.42 2.88 -21.15
CA TYR A 23 -31.31 2.63 -20.02
C TYR A 23 -32.78 2.50 -20.46
N ALA A 24 -33.31 3.51 -21.16
CA ALA A 24 -34.74 3.59 -21.45
C ALA A 24 -35.24 2.42 -22.34
N PRO A 25 -34.56 2.03 -23.44
CA PRO A 25 -34.98 0.87 -24.23
C PRO A 25 -34.96 -0.43 -23.42
N THR A 26 -33.93 -0.63 -22.59
CA THR A 26 -33.79 -1.81 -21.74
C THR A 26 -34.90 -1.88 -20.69
N TRP A 27 -35.26 -0.74 -20.09
CA TRP A 27 -36.38 -0.65 -19.16
C TRP A 27 -37.71 -1.00 -19.83
N ARG A 28 -37.96 -0.51 -21.05
CA ARG A 28 -39.18 -0.90 -21.82
C ARG A 28 -39.19 -2.38 -22.17
N ALA A 29 -38.04 -2.97 -22.51
CA ALA A 29 -37.93 -4.40 -22.77
C ALA A 29 -38.27 -5.23 -21.52
N MET A 30 -37.82 -4.81 -20.33
CA MET A 30 -38.21 -5.46 -19.07
C MET A 30 -39.73 -5.42 -18.85
N GLN A 31 -40.35 -4.25 -19.04
CA GLN A 31 -41.80 -4.10 -18.89
C GLN A 31 -42.58 -4.99 -19.87
N ALA A 32 -42.16 -5.04 -21.13
CA ALA A 32 -42.77 -5.86 -22.16
C ALA A 32 -42.63 -7.36 -21.84
N PHE A 33 -41.43 -7.81 -21.46
CA PHE A 33 -41.18 -9.18 -21.03
C PHE A 33 -42.10 -9.58 -19.87
N THR A 34 -42.19 -8.75 -18.83
CA THR A 34 -43.06 -9.02 -17.68
C THR A 34 -44.55 -9.01 -18.04
N ALA A 35 -44.99 -8.22 -19.03
CA ALA A 35 -46.39 -8.14 -19.43
C ALA A 35 -46.84 -9.27 -20.37
N GLN A 36 -45.92 -9.80 -21.19
CA GLN A 36 -46.21 -10.84 -22.18
C GLN A 36 -45.99 -12.26 -21.65
N ARG A 37 -45.36 -12.42 -20.48
CA ARG A 37 -45.08 -13.72 -19.90
C ARG A 37 -46.35 -14.48 -19.52
N ASP A 38 -46.28 -15.79 -19.65
CA ASP A 38 -47.27 -16.76 -19.20
C ASP A 38 -46.64 -17.78 -18.23
N ALA A 39 -47.41 -18.81 -17.84
CA ALA A 39 -46.94 -19.86 -16.94
C ALA A 39 -45.75 -20.66 -17.50
N GLY A 40 -45.62 -20.76 -18.83
CA GLY A 40 -44.56 -21.48 -19.53
C GLY A 40 -43.29 -20.64 -19.77
N THR A 41 -43.37 -19.32 -19.65
CA THR A 41 -42.25 -18.41 -19.89
C THR A 41 -41.18 -18.58 -18.81
N PRO A 42 -39.93 -18.97 -19.13
CA PRO A 42 -38.86 -19.14 -18.15
C PRO A 42 -38.53 -17.83 -17.43
N ASP A 43 -38.03 -17.92 -16.19
CA ASP A 43 -37.47 -16.74 -15.53
C ASP A 43 -36.15 -16.34 -16.17
N GLU A 44 -35.84 -15.04 -16.16
CA GLU A 44 -34.58 -14.53 -16.70
C GLU A 44 -33.83 -13.63 -15.71
N ILE A 45 -32.51 -13.66 -15.80
CA ILE A 45 -31.61 -12.67 -15.18
C ILE A 45 -30.84 -11.99 -16.31
N TRP A 46 -30.95 -10.66 -16.43
CA TRP A 46 -30.21 -9.90 -17.42
C TRP A 46 -29.04 -9.20 -16.76
N LEU A 47 -27.83 -9.52 -17.21
CA LEU A 47 -26.57 -8.96 -16.76
C LEU A 47 -26.04 -7.95 -17.78
N LEU A 48 -25.80 -6.72 -17.35
CA LEU A 48 -25.45 -5.60 -18.21
C LEU A 48 -24.81 -4.46 -17.44
N GLU A 49 -24.42 -3.42 -18.16
CA GLU A 49 -24.10 -2.09 -17.63
C GLU A 49 -24.81 -1.01 -18.46
N HIS A 50 -24.90 0.21 -17.93
CA HIS A 50 -25.51 1.35 -18.61
C HIS A 50 -24.47 2.46 -18.86
N PRO A 51 -24.63 3.27 -19.92
CA PRO A 51 -24.04 4.61 -19.96
C PRO A 51 -24.47 5.45 -18.75
N PRO A 52 -23.77 6.57 -18.45
CA PRO A 52 -24.12 7.45 -17.33
C PRO A 52 -25.60 7.88 -17.37
N VAL A 53 -26.35 7.56 -16.31
CA VAL A 53 -27.76 7.92 -16.19
C VAL A 53 -28.16 8.00 -14.71
N TYR A 54 -28.93 9.03 -14.35
CA TYR A 54 -29.67 9.05 -13.10
C TYR A 54 -31.04 8.46 -13.30
N THR A 55 -31.46 7.61 -12.36
CA THR A 55 -32.80 7.06 -12.36
C THR A 55 -33.53 7.49 -11.10
N GLN A 56 -34.77 7.95 -11.26
CA GLN A 56 -35.61 8.38 -10.16
C GLN A 56 -36.75 7.39 -10.01
N GLY A 57 -36.72 6.60 -8.92
CA GLY A 57 -37.76 5.62 -8.62
C GLY A 57 -39.09 6.26 -8.18
N GLN A 58 -40.09 5.43 -7.92
CA GLN A 58 -41.46 5.89 -7.61
C GLN A 58 -41.58 6.72 -6.33
N ALA A 59 -40.71 6.46 -5.35
CA ALA A 59 -40.64 7.26 -4.12
C ALA A 59 -39.74 8.50 -4.28
N GLY A 60 -39.07 8.60 -5.44
CA GLY A 60 -38.11 9.63 -5.82
C GLY A 60 -38.68 11.03 -5.79
N ARG A 61 -37.99 11.92 -5.06
CA ARG A 61 -38.28 13.36 -5.05
C ARG A 61 -37.22 14.14 -5.81
N ALA A 62 -37.63 15.23 -6.47
CA ALA A 62 -36.73 16.06 -7.27
C ALA A 62 -35.61 16.69 -6.41
N GLU A 63 -35.89 16.97 -5.14
CA GLU A 63 -34.97 17.52 -4.14
C GLU A 63 -33.75 16.63 -3.83
N HIS A 64 -33.78 15.35 -4.24
CA HIS A 64 -32.63 14.46 -4.06
C HIS A 64 -31.57 14.59 -5.16
N LEU A 65 -31.82 15.37 -6.21
CA LEU A 65 -30.78 15.90 -7.09
C LEU A 65 -30.32 17.25 -6.51
N ILE A 66 -29.11 17.29 -5.98
CA ILE A 66 -28.61 18.42 -5.17
C ILE A 66 -27.57 19.27 -5.91
N ALA A 67 -27.17 18.87 -7.12
CA ALA A 67 -26.30 19.66 -8.00
C ALA A 67 -26.73 19.53 -9.47
N ALA A 68 -26.39 20.54 -10.27
CA ALA A 68 -26.59 20.51 -11.70
C ALA A 68 -25.69 19.44 -12.36
N THR A 69 -26.19 18.82 -13.43
CA THR A 69 -25.51 17.72 -14.11
C THR A 69 -25.97 17.62 -15.57
N ASP A 70 -25.05 17.23 -16.44
CA ASP A 70 -25.35 16.92 -17.85
C ASP A 70 -25.80 15.46 -18.04
N ILE A 71 -25.76 14.65 -16.97
CA ILE A 71 -26.20 13.26 -16.99
C ILE A 71 -27.75 13.20 -17.02
N PRO A 72 -28.36 12.45 -17.95
CA PRO A 72 -29.81 12.40 -18.07
C PRO A 72 -30.47 11.83 -16.80
N VAL A 73 -31.57 12.46 -16.36
CA VAL A 73 -32.40 12.00 -15.25
C VAL A 73 -33.69 11.39 -15.81
N VAL A 74 -33.88 10.10 -15.58
CA VAL A 74 -35.03 9.34 -16.12
C VAL A 74 -35.96 8.94 -14.96
N PRO A 75 -37.22 9.42 -14.94
CA PRO A 75 -38.25 8.94 -14.02
C PRO A 75 -38.71 7.53 -14.40
N ILE A 76 -38.69 6.61 -13.44
CA ILE A 76 -38.94 5.19 -13.68
C ILE A 76 -39.81 4.56 -12.58
N ASP A 77 -40.26 3.33 -12.80
CA ASP A 77 -41.24 2.65 -11.96
C ASP A 77 -40.66 1.67 -10.93
N ARG A 78 -39.34 1.70 -10.68
CA ARG A 78 -38.71 0.90 -9.61
C ARG A 78 -38.99 1.48 -8.22
N GLY A 79 -38.91 0.63 -7.20
CA GLY A 79 -38.86 1.07 -5.81
C GLY A 79 -37.59 1.88 -5.50
N GLY A 80 -37.68 2.72 -4.46
CA GLY A 80 -36.59 3.56 -3.98
C GLY A 80 -36.61 4.99 -4.52
N GLN A 81 -35.59 5.75 -4.14
CA GLN A 81 -35.39 7.17 -4.45
C GLN A 81 -34.60 7.32 -5.77
N ILE A 82 -33.68 8.29 -5.85
CA ILE A 82 -32.74 8.48 -6.94
C ILE A 82 -31.49 7.59 -6.80
N THR A 83 -30.89 7.16 -7.91
CA THR A 83 -29.55 6.54 -7.96
C THR A 83 -28.87 6.81 -9.30
N TYR A 84 -27.55 6.64 -9.33
CA TYR A 84 -26.73 6.69 -10.53
C TYR A 84 -26.40 5.29 -11.05
N HIS A 85 -26.36 5.14 -12.37
CA HIS A 85 -25.80 4.02 -13.10
C HIS A 85 -24.78 4.51 -14.11
N GLY A 86 -23.71 3.74 -14.33
CA GLY A 86 -22.68 4.08 -15.31
C GLY A 86 -21.79 2.88 -15.64
N PRO A 87 -20.83 3.07 -16.57
CA PRO A 87 -19.85 2.05 -16.94
C PRO A 87 -19.13 1.44 -15.73
N GLY A 88 -18.92 0.13 -15.74
CA GLY A 88 -18.26 -0.63 -14.69
C GLY A 88 -19.10 -0.89 -13.43
N GLN A 89 -20.38 -0.54 -13.48
CA GLN A 89 -21.39 -1.04 -12.55
C GLN A 89 -22.07 -2.28 -13.14
N VAL A 90 -22.02 -3.41 -12.44
CA VAL A 90 -22.76 -4.61 -12.83
C VAL A 90 -24.23 -4.43 -12.44
N VAL A 91 -25.12 -4.42 -13.42
CA VAL A 91 -26.57 -4.41 -13.21
C VAL A 91 -27.13 -5.79 -13.52
N ALA A 92 -27.82 -6.37 -12.54
CA ALA A 92 -28.54 -7.62 -12.67
C ALA A 92 -30.04 -7.37 -12.53
N TYR A 93 -30.76 -7.37 -13.66
CA TYR A 93 -32.21 -7.33 -13.65
C TYR A 93 -32.78 -8.73 -13.45
N VAL A 94 -33.66 -8.87 -12.46
CA VAL A 94 -34.19 -10.16 -12.00
C VAL A 94 -35.65 -10.26 -12.39
N LEU A 95 -35.92 -10.96 -13.50
CA LEU A 95 -37.24 -11.09 -14.11
C LEU A 95 -37.87 -12.43 -13.76
N VAL A 96 -38.37 -12.56 -12.53
CA VAL A 96 -38.87 -13.83 -11.98
C VAL A 96 -40.38 -13.79 -11.69
N ASP A 97 -41.04 -14.95 -11.75
CA ASP A 97 -42.39 -15.14 -11.22
C ASP A 97 -42.28 -15.60 -9.75
N LEU A 98 -42.70 -14.73 -8.83
CA LEU A 98 -42.61 -14.99 -7.39
C LEU A 98 -43.52 -16.15 -6.94
N ARG A 99 -44.67 -16.33 -7.59
CA ARG A 99 -45.61 -17.42 -7.26
C ARG A 99 -44.99 -18.75 -7.65
N ARG A 100 -44.40 -18.83 -8.85
CA ARG A 100 -43.69 -20.03 -9.31
C ARG A 100 -42.46 -20.34 -8.46
N ARG A 101 -41.78 -19.30 -7.96
CA ARG A 101 -40.60 -19.45 -7.08
C ARG A 101 -40.95 -19.79 -5.63
N GLY A 102 -42.21 -19.66 -5.23
CA GLY A 102 -42.68 -20.02 -3.89
C GLY A 102 -42.22 -19.07 -2.77
N TYR A 103 -41.73 -17.86 -3.10
CA TYR A 103 -41.29 -16.89 -2.12
C TYR A 103 -41.74 -15.46 -2.45
N GLY A 104 -41.85 -14.62 -1.41
CA GLY A 104 -42.23 -13.22 -1.55
C GLY A 104 -41.06 -12.29 -1.89
N ILE A 105 -41.38 -11.01 -2.13
CA ILE A 105 -40.39 -9.98 -2.52
C ILE A 105 -39.29 -9.76 -1.48
N ARG A 106 -39.60 -9.84 -0.18
CA ARG A 106 -38.60 -9.67 0.90
C ARG A 106 -37.54 -10.77 0.86
N GLU A 107 -37.97 -12.00 0.59
CA GLU A 107 -37.07 -13.13 0.47
C GLU A 107 -36.23 -13.06 -0.81
N LEU A 108 -36.78 -12.55 -1.91
CA LEU A 108 -36.00 -12.27 -3.12
C LEU A 108 -34.91 -11.23 -2.85
N VAL A 109 -35.24 -10.13 -2.17
CA VAL A 109 -34.25 -9.11 -1.76
C VAL A 109 -33.14 -9.72 -0.90
N ASN A 110 -33.51 -10.52 0.11
CA ASN A 110 -32.54 -11.22 0.95
C ASN A 110 -31.59 -12.13 0.15
N ARG A 111 -32.11 -12.84 -0.86
CA ARG A 111 -31.31 -13.73 -1.73
C ARG A 111 -30.36 -12.94 -2.62
N MET A 112 -30.82 -11.82 -3.18
CA MET A 112 -29.98 -10.95 -3.99
C MET A 112 -28.87 -10.30 -3.17
N GLU A 113 -29.18 -9.84 -1.95
CA GLU A 113 -28.18 -9.32 -1.02
C GLU A 113 -27.18 -10.42 -0.61
N GLN A 114 -27.66 -11.64 -0.31
CA GLN A 114 -26.78 -12.76 0.00
C GLN A 114 -25.83 -13.09 -1.15
N ALA A 115 -26.33 -13.11 -2.39
CA ALA A 115 -25.51 -13.41 -3.55
C ALA A 115 -24.34 -12.42 -3.69
N VAL A 116 -24.55 -11.14 -3.43
CA VAL A 116 -23.47 -10.14 -3.42
C VAL A 116 -22.50 -10.37 -2.26
N VAL A 117 -23.02 -10.66 -1.06
CA VAL A 117 -22.18 -10.99 0.10
C VAL A 117 -21.30 -12.21 -0.18
N ASP A 118 -21.85 -13.27 -0.78
CA ASP A 118 -21.11 -14.49 -1.12
C ASP A 118 -20.04 -14.22 -2.18
N VAL A 119 -20.36 -13.42 -3.22
CA VAL A 119 -19.39 -12.99 -4.23
C VAL A 119 -18.26 -12.18 -3.59
N LEU A 120 -18.57 -11.23 -2.72
CA LEU A 120 -17.57 -10.42 -2.02
C LEU A 120 -16.71 -11.25 -1.07
N ALA A 121 -17.33 -12.19 -0.33
CA ALA A 121 -16.63 -13.10 0.57
C ALA A 121 -15.67 -14.03 -0.19
N ALA A 122 -16.07 -14.53 -1.37
CA ALA A 122 -15.19 -15.30 -2.25
C ALA A 122 -13.96 -14.52 -2.73
N HIS A 123 -14.02 -13.18 -2.70
CA HIS A 123 -12.92 -12.27 -3.04
C HIS A 123 -12.26 -11.63 -1.79
N GLY A 124 -12.51 -12.17 -0.59
CA GLY A 124 -11.88 -11.70 0.64
C GLY A 124 -12.39 -10.35 1.16
N VAL A 125 -13.54 -9.89 0.68
CA VAL A 125 -14.18 -8.63 1.12
C VAL A 125 -15.33 -8.94 2.06
N THR A 126 -15.19 -8.53 3.31
CA THR A 126 -16.28 -8.63 4.30
C THR A 126 -17.35 -7.61 3.99
N ALA A 127 -18.57 -8.08 3.73
CA ALA A 127 -19.73 -7.24 3.45
C ALA A 127 -20.92 -7.65 4.30
N ALA A 128 -21.79 -6.70 4.62
CA ALA A 128 -22.95 -6.93 5.47
C ALA A 128 -24.21 -6.23 4.94
N ARG A 129 -25.35 -6.68 5.42
CA ARG A 129 -26.65 -6.01 5.24
C ARG A 129 -26.88 -5.05 6.40
N LEU A 130 -27.65 -3.99 6.16
CA LEU A 130 -28.07 -3.07 7.22
C LEU A 130 -29.58 -3.19 7.46
N PRO A 131 -30.02 -3.43 8.71
CA PRO A 131 -31.45 -3.44 9.05
C PRO A 131 -32.14 -2.15 8.60
N GLY A 132 -33.26 -2.29 7.89
CA GLY A 132 -34.06 -1.14 7.43
C GLY A 132 -33.48 -0.38 6.23
N ALA A 133 -32.31 -0.75 5.71
CA ALA A 133 -31.66 -0.07 4.60
C ALA A 133 -31.21 -1.06 3.51
N PRO A 134 -32.10 -1.44 2.57
CA PRO A 134 -31.78 -2.41 1.51
C PRO A 134 -30.51 -2.08 0.73
N GLY A 135 -29.70 -3.10 0.48
CA GLY A 135 -28.36 -2.97 -0.09
C GLY A 135 -27.31 -3.80 0.64
N VAL A 136 -26.12 -3.83 0.06
CA VAL A 136 -24.94 -4.44 0.66
C VAL A 136 -23.89 -3.37 0.92
N TYR A 137 -23.20 -3.50 2.05
CA TYR A 137 -22.31 -2.49 2.60
C TYR A 137 -20.95 -3.08 2.97
N VAL A 138 -19.90 -2.31 2.72
CA VAL A 138 -18.51 -2.58 3.13
C VAL A 138 -18.05 -1.37 3.94
N ASP A 139 -17.59 -1.60 5.18
CA ASP A 139 -17.16 -0.54 6.10
C ASP A 139 -18.17 0.62 6.26
N GLY A 140 -19.47 0.26 6.27
CA GLY A 140 -20.59 1.21 6.37
C GLY A 140 -20.86 2.04 5.11
N ALA A 141 -20.15 1.82 4.01
CA ALA A 141 -20.42 2.42 2.71
C ALA A 141 -21.16 1.44 1.78
N LYS A 142 -22.13 1.92 1.01
CA LYS A 142 -22.95 1.08 0.13
C LYS A 142 -22.16 0.66 -1.10
N ILE A 143 -22.02 -0.64 -1.33
CA ILE A 143 -21.36 -1.22 -2.52
C ILE A 143 -22.36 -1.76 -3.54
N ALA A 144 -23.56 -2.14 -3.08
CA ALA A 144 -24.63 -2.58 -3.96
C ALA A 144 -25.99 -2.02 -3.54
N ALA A 145 -26.77 -1.57 -4.51
CA ALA A 145 -28.11 -1.01 -4.34
C ALA A 145 -29.16 -1.90 -5.02
N LEU A 146 -30.35 -1.99 -4.42
CA LEU A 146 -31.45 -2.79 -4.94
C LEU A 146 -32.68 -1.92 -5.18
N GLY A 147 -33.37 -2.18 -6.28
CA GLY A 147 -34.66 -1.58 -6.59
C GLY A 147 -35.44 -2.52 -7.50
N LEU A 148 -36.59 -2.99 -7.03
CA LEU A 148 -37.46 -3.92 -7.75
C LEU A 148 -38.82 -3.29 -8.00
N ARG A 149 -39.51 -3.80 -9.03
CA ARG A 149 -40.92 -3.55 -9.28
C ARG A 149 -41.65 -4.88 -9.40
N VAL A 150 -42.78 -5.01 -8.71
CA VAL A 150 -43.66 -6.18 -8.80
C VAL A 150 -44.92 -5.79 -9.58
N LYS A 151 -45.25 -6.56 -10.61
CA LYS A 151 -46.50 -6.42 -11.38
C LYS A 151 -47.06 -7.82 -11.65
N GLN A 152 -48.32 -8.05 -11.29
CA GLN A 152 -49.00 -9.35 -11.46
C GLN A 152 -48.23 -10.56 -10.89
N GLY A 153 -47.52 -10.37 -9.76
CA GLY A 153 -46.73 -11.43 -9.12
C GLY A 153 -45.34 -11.66 -9.74
N CYS A 154 -44.98 -10.89 -10.76
CA CYS A 154 -43.71 -10.99 -11.47
C CYS A 154 -42.83 -9.76 -11.24
N THR A 155 -41.52 -9.95 -11.24
CA THR A 155 -40.55 -8.87 -10.97
C THR A 155 -39.83 -8.39 -12.22
N TYR A 156 -39.30 -7.17 -12.15
CA TYR A 156 -38.24 -6.63 -13.00
C TYR A 156 -37.54 -5.48 -12.26
N HIS A 157 -36.53 -4.87 -12.89
CA HIS A 157 -35.41 -4.20 -12.22
C HIS A 157 -34.62 -5.20 -11.35
N GLY A 158 -33.75 -4.73 -10.47
CA GLY A 158 -32.94 -5.65 -9.66
C GLY A 158 -31.85 -4.99 -8.86
N LEU A 159 -30.63 -5.48 -9.05
CA LEU A 159 -29.43 -5.13 -8.30
C LEU A 159 -28.48 -4.32 -9.17
N ALA A 160 -27.86 -3.30 -8.58
CA ALA A 160 -26.71 -2.60 -9.12
C ALA A 160 -25.52 -2.78 -8.16
N PHE A 161 -24.43 -3.36 -8.64
CA PHE A 161 -23.23 -3.68 -7.88
C PHE A 161 -22.03 -2.91 -8.45
N ASN A 162 -21.41 -2.08 -7.62
CA ASN A 162 -20.32 -1.20 -8.05
C ASN A 162 -19.00 -1.99 -8.07
N VAL A 163 -18.46 -2.19 -9.27
CA VAL A 163 -17.20 -2.93 -9.46
C VAL A 163 -16.06 -1.97 -9.80
N ASP A 164 -16.19 -1.22 -10.89
CA ASP A 164 -15.20 -0.27 -11.42
C ASP A 164 -15.88 0.91 -12.13
N MET A 165 -16.65 1.69 -11.37
CA MET A 165 -17.39 2.82 -11.91
C MET A 165 -16.87 4.16 -11.38
N ASP A 166 -17.10 5.22 -12.15
CA ASP A 166 -16.96 6.59 -11.65
C ASP A 166 -17.99 6.85 -10.54
N LEU A 167 -17.51 7.13 -9.33
CA LEU A 167 -18.36 7.42 -8.18
C LEU A 167 -18.68 8.93 -8.04
N ALA A 168 -18.00 9.82 -8.76
CA ALA A 168 -18.20 11.27 -8.66
C ALA A 168 -19.67 11.69 -8.87
N PRO A 169 -20.45 11.10 -9.79
CA PRO A 169 -21.86 11.41 -9.96
C PRO A 169 -22.74 11.14 -8.73
N PHE A 170 -22.32 10.28 -7.79
CA PHE A 170 -23.06 10.09 -6.53
C PHE A 170 -23.02 11.33 -5.63
N ALA A 171 -22.05 12.24 -5.78
CA ALA A 171 -21.98 13.48 -5.01
C ALA A 171 -23.07 14.50 -5.38
N ALA A 172 -23.65 14.39 -6.57
CA ALA A 172 -24.72 15.26 -7.03
C ALA A 172 -26.12 14.81 -6.57
N ILE A 173 -26.23 13.68 -5.87
CA ILE A 173 -27.50 13.12 -5.43
C ILE A 173 -27.48 12.75 -3.94
N ASN A 174 -28.67 12.57 -3.35
CA ASN A 174 -28.86 11.92 -2.05
C ASN A 174 -29.33 10.47 -2.28
N PRO A 175 -28.42 9.47 -2.36
CA PRO A 175 -28.79 8.10 -2.63
C PRO A 175 -29.70 7.57 -1.53
N CYS A 176 -30.77 6.84 -1.92
CA CYS A 176 -31.78 6.34 -0.98
C CYS A 176 -32.48 7.42 -0.12
N GLY A 177 -32.33 8.71 -0.46
CA GLY A 177 -32.94 9.83 0.27
C GLY A 177 -32.19 10.29 1.52
N TYR A 178 -30.98 9.76 1.76
CA TYR A 178 -30.16 10.15 2.92
C TYR A 178 -29.00 11.05 2.49
N ALA A 179 -28.90 12.23 3.11
CA ALA A 179 -27.77 13.12 2.91
C ALA A 179 -26.47 12.48 3.43
N GLY A 180 -25.41 12.54 2.61
CA GLY A 180 -24.08 12.06 3.00
C GLY A 180 -23.91 10.54 3.01
N MET A 181 -24.83 9.75 2.45
CA MET A 181 -24.65 8.30 2.31
C MET A 181 -23.43 7.98 1.44
N ARG A 182 -22.40 7.39 2.05
CA ARG A 182 -21.18 6.98 1.33
C ARG A 182 -21.46 5.78 0.43
N VAL A 183 -20.96 5.86 -0.80
CA VAL A 183 -20.99 4.80 -1.80
C VAL A 183 -19.54 4.35 -2.08
N THR A 184 -19.34 3.05 -2.31
CA THR A 184 -18.01 2.45 -2.54
C THR A 184 -18.04 1.44 -3.70
N GLN A 185 -16.89 0.89 -4.05
CA GLN A 185 -16.69 -0.12 -5.11
C GLN A 185 -15.58 -1.14 -4.75
N CYS A 186 -15.37 -2.17 -5.59
CA CYS A 186 -14.47 -3.29 -5.32
C CYS A 186 -12.97 -2.92 -5.31
N ARG A 187 -12.21 -3.40 -4.31
CA ARG A 187 -10.74 -3.25 -4.19
C ARG A 187 -9.94 -4.23 -5.08
N VAL A 188 -10.63 -5.11 -5.81
CA VAL A 188 -10.05 -6.25 -6.56
C VAL A 188 -9.08 -5.80 -7.64
N GLN A 189 -9.36 -4.69 -8.32
CA GLN A 189 -8.50 -4.21 -9.41
C GLN A 189 -7.12 -3.75 -8.94
N VAL A 190 -7.03 -3.13 -7.76
CA VAL A 190 -5.74 -2.75 -7.17
C VAL A 190 -4.92 -4.00 -6.84
N GLY A 191 -5.59 -5.05 -6.34
CA GLY A 191 -4.97 -6.36 -6.13
C GLY A 191 -4.48 -6.99 -7.44
N ILE A 192 -5.33 -7.02 -8.48
CA ILE A 192 -4.97 -7.51 -9.82
C ILE A 192 -3.79 -6.72 -10.38
N TYR A 193 -3.82 -5.39 -10.31
CA TYR A 193 -2.77 -4.52 -10.81
C TYR A 193 -1.41 -4.88 -10.17
N PHE A 194 -1.33 -4.90 -8.85
CA PHE A 194 -0.08 -5.21 -8.16
C PHE A 194 0.38 -6.67 -8.37
N ILE A 195 -0.53 -7.64 -8.42
CA ILE A 195 -0.16 -9.04 -8.68
C ILE A 195 0.30 -9.22 -10.12
N ALA A 196 -0.42 -8.64 -11.09
CA ALA A 196 -0.11 -8.75 -12.51
C ALA A 196 1.26 -8.11 -12.82
N LEU A 197 1.53 -6.91 -12.29
CA LEU A 197 2.84 -6.29 -12.37
C LEU A 197 3.93 -7.19 -11.79
N ARG A 198 3.70 -7.75 -10.60
CA ARG A 198 4.68 -8.63 -9.96
C ARG A 198 4.94 -9.91 -10.75
N MET A 199 3.90 -10.49 -11.35
CA MET A 199 4.01 -11.70 -12.16
C MET A 199 4.70 -11.45 -13.50
N LYS A 200 4.35 -10.36 -14.19
CA LYS A 200 4.98 -9.93 -15.44
C LYS A 200 6.42 -9.46 -15.25
N ARG A 201 6.74 -9.00 -14.03
CA ARG A 201 7.83 -8.09 -13.68
C ARG A 201 7.57 -6.69 -14.25
N GLU A 202 7.83 -5.73 -13.39
CA GLU A 202 7.72 -4.32 -13.67
C GLU A 202 8.79 -3.91 -14.69
N THR A 203 8.38 -3.25 -15.76
CA THR A 203 9.25 -2.52 -16.67
C THR A 203 9.73 -1.22 -16.01
N MET A 204 10.72 -0.55 -16.61
CA MET A 204 11.17 0.73 -16.06
C MET A 204 10.07 1.79 -16.09
N ASP A 205 9.34 1.91 -17.21
CA ASP A 205 8.25 2.88 -17.34
C ASP A 205 7.12 2.63 -16.34
N GLU A 206 6.80 1.35 -16.05
CA GLU A 206 5.83 1.02 -15.00
C GLU A 206 6.35 1.39 -13.61
N ASN A 207 7.62 1.17 -13.30
CA ASN A 207 8.20 1.59 -12.02
C ASN A 207 8.20 3.12 -11.88
N ARG A 208 8.56 3.85 -12.93
CA ARG A 208 8.54 5.33 -12.96
C ARG A 208 7.12 5.86 -12.76
N GLY A 209 6.14 5.35 -13.51
CA GLY A 209 4.76 5.78 -13.36
C GLY A 209 4.17 5.51 -11.96
N VAL A 210 4.54 4.38 -11.33
CA VAL A 210 4.15 4.11 -9.94
C VAL A 210 4.88 5.06 -8.97
N LEU A 211 6.16 5.33 -9.20
CA LEU A 211 6.94 6.27 -8.41
C LEU A 211 6.38 7.70 -8.51
N ASP A 212 5.99 8.16 -9.70
CA ASP A 212 5.38 9.47 -9.90
C ASP A 212 4.12 9.63 -9.05
N ALA A 213 3.25 8.61 -9.03
CA ALA A 213 2.07 8.59 -8.18
C ALA A 213 2.43 8.62 -6.67
N VAL A 214 3.52 7.95 -6.27
CA VAL A 214 4.03 8.02 -4.89
C VAL A 214 4.54 9.43 -4.57
N LEU A 215 5.32 10.06 -5.46
CA LEU A 215 5.88 11.39 -5.27
C LEU A 215 4.81 12.48 -5.25
N GLU A 216 3.78 12.35 -6.09
CA GLU A 216 2.63 13.27 -6.15
C GLU A 216 1.83 13.25 -4.84
N THR A 217 1.66 12.06 -4.25
CA THR A 217 0.86 11.87 -3.02
C THR A 217 1.67 12.06 -1.73
N THR A 218 3.00 12.12 -1.82
CA THR A 218 3.86 12.34 -0.67
C THR A 218 3.92 13.82 -0.29
N ARG A 219 3.66 14.12 0.97
CA ARG A 219 3.87 15.43 1.60
C ARG A 219 5.35 15.69 1.75
N ARG A 220 5.96 16.30 0.74
CA ARG A 220 7.38 16.62 0.69
C ARG A 220 7.66 18.01 1.24
N VAL A 221 8.74 18.15 2.00
CA VAL A 221 9.19 19.42 2.58
C VAL A 221 10.65 19.66 2.21
N THR A 222 11.02 20.91 1.94
CA THR A 222 12.43 21.31 1.85
C THR A 222 12.87 21.82 3.21
N ALA A 223 13.85 21.18 3.83
CA ALA A 223 14.40 21.58 5.12
C ALA A 223 15.30 22.81 4.99
N ASP A 224 15.51 23.53 6.09
CA ASP A 224 16.36 24.74 6.13
C ASP A 224 17.87 24.41 6.16
N VAL A 225 18.29 23.42 5.38
CA VAL A 225 19.68 22.95 5.27
C VAL A 225 20.05 22.75 3.80
N ASP A 226 21.34 22.92 3.48
CA ASP A 226 21.80 22.83 2.09
C ASP A 226 21.74 21.39 1.54
N GLU A 227 22.13 20.42 2.36
CA GLU A 227 22.32 19.02 1.99
C GLU A 227 21.60 18.08 2.95
N VAL A 228 20.94 17.05 2.40
CA VAL A 228 20.24 16.00 3.16
C VAL A 228 20.62 14.63 2.62
N VAL A 229 20.89 13.68 3.51
CA VAL A 229 20.97 12.24 3.22
C VAL A 229 19.64 11.59 3.58
N ASP A 230 18.97 11.03 2.58
CA ASP A 230 17.74 10.26 2.70
C ASP A 230 18.07 8.76 2.75
N ILE A 231 17.79 8.12 3.89
CA ILE A 231 18.00 6.69 4.10
C ILE A 231 16.67 5.95 4.01
N GLY A 232 16.48 5.26 2.89
CA GLY A 232 15.33 4.42 2.59
C GLY A 232 15.63 2.93 2.76
N ASP A 233 15.64 2.44 4.00
CA ASP A 233 15.70 1.00 4.30
C ASP A 233 14.37 0.30 3.94
N PRO A 234 14.34 -1.02 3.69
CA PRO A 234 13.11 -1.74 3.41
C PRO A 234 12.05 -1.62 4.52
N TYR A 235 10.83 -1.25 4.16
CA TYR A 235 9.75 -0.96 5.11
C TYR A 235 9.11 -2.20 5.74
N ASP A 236 9.27 -3.39 5.14
CA ASP A 236 8.72 -4.64 5.68
C ASP A 236 9.42 -5.04 7.00
N GLY A 237 10.57 -4.45 7.31
CA GLY A 237 11.29 -4.71 8.56
C GLY A 237 11.76 -6.16 8.68
N TYR A 238 11.72 -6.95 7.60
CA TYR A 238 12.15 -8.34 7.64
C TYR A 238 13.60 -8.41 8.10
N THR A 239 13.79 -8.99 9.27
CA THR A 239 15.13 -9.12 9.82
C THR A 239 15.29 -10.45 10.53
N ARG A 240 16.47 -11.04 10.32
CA ARG A 240 16.97 -12.21 11.07
C ARG A 240 18.15 -11.82 11.97
N CYS A 241 18.39 -10.51 12.09
CA CYS A 241 19.49 -9.89 12.80
C CYS A 241 18.99 -8.66 13.56
N LEU A 242 19.78 -8.17 14.50
CA LEU A 242 19.46 -6.97 15.25
C LEU A 242 19.70 -5.72 14.38
N PRO A 243 18.71 -4.84 14.15
CA PRO A 243 18.89 -3.67 13.28
C PRO A 243 19.84 -2.62 13.87
N ALA A 244 20.88 -2.25 13.12
CA ALA A 244 21.83 -1.19 13.50
C ALA A 244 21.62 0.13 12.74
N ALA A 245 21.06 0.08 11.52
CA ALA A 245 20.85 1.24 10.66
C ALA A 245 20.13 2.44 11.30
N PRO A 246 19.17 2.28 12.24
CA PRO A 246 18.52 3.41 12.90
C PRO A 246 19.48 4.40 13.60
N PHE A 247 20.69 3.96 13.92
CA PHE A 247 21.70 4.77 14.61
C PHE A 247 22.71 5.45 13.67
N LEU A 248 22.55 5.32 12.34
CA LEU A 248 23.37 6.04 11.37
C LEU A 248 23.11 7.55 11.40
N GLY A 249 21.85 7.97 11.59
CA GLY A 249 21.48 9.38 11.68
C GLY A 249 22.24 10.15 12.77
N PRO A 250 22.12 9.79 14.06
CA PRO A 250 22.84 10.46 15.13
C PRO A 250 24.37 10.39 14.99
N LEU A 251 24.90 9.30 14.42
CA LEU A 251 26.33 9.16 14.15
C LEU A 251 26.81 10.14 13.06
N LEU A 252 26.11 10.21 11.93
CA LEU A 252 26.49 11.05 10.79
C LEU A 252 26.29 12.54 11.09
N ALA A 253 25.34 12.89 11.97
CA ALA A 253 25.15 14.26 12.43
C ALA A 253 26.40 14.86 13.10
N GLU A 254 27.28 14.05 13.70
CA GLU A 254 28.57 14.50 14.25
C GLU A 254 29.57 15.00 13.20
N PHE A 255 29.31 14.69 11.93
CA PHE A 255 30.08 15.16 10.78
C PHE A 255 29.38 16.31 10.03
N GLY A 256 28.30 16.86 10.62
CA GLY A 256 27.48 17.89 9.99
C GLY A 256 26.69 17.38 8.78
N VAL A 257 26.43 16.07 8.72
CA VAL A 257 25.60 15.45 7.68
C VAL A 257 24.16 15.39 8.19
N ASN A 258 23.24 16.06 7.50
CA ASN A 258 21.83 16.04 7.89
C ASN A 258 21.16 14.77 7.37
N VAL A 259 20.61 13.94 8.24
CA VAL A 259 20.05 12.64 7.86
C VAL A 259 18.54 12.56 8.12
N VAL A 260 17.77 12.20 7.10
CA VAL A 260 16.40 11.73 7.26
C VAL A 260 16.35 10.22 7.02
N SER A 261 15.73 9.49 7.93
CA SER A 261 15.30 8.11 7.69
C SER A 261 13.79 8.05 7.68
N HIS A 262 13.22 7.08 6.97
CA HIS A 262 11.76 6.97 6.89
C HIS A 262 11.30 5.53 6.75
N GLY A 263 10.07 5.26 7.18
CA GLY A 263 9.51 3.91 7.17
C GLY A 263 8.07 3.91 7.65
N LEU A 264 7.65 2.81 8.28
CA LEU A 264 6.32 2.67 8.84
C LEU A 264 6.32 1.64 9.98
N ASP A 265 5.19 1.53 10.68
CA ASP A 265 4.97 0.54 11.75
C ASP A 265 5.11 -0.89 11.25
N LYS A 266 4.26 -1.29 10.30
CA LYS A 266 4.24 -2.64 9.74
C LYS A 266 3.63 -2.67 8.35
N VAL A 267 4.17 -3.52 7.49
CA VAL A 267 3.56 -3.82 6.20
C VAL A 267 3.86 -5.26 5.80
N GLY A 268 2.88 -5.94 5.19
CA GLY A 268 3.10 -7.28 4.66
C GLY A 268 4.10 -7.31 3.49
N PRO A 269 4.63 -8.49 3.12
CA PRO A 269 4.27 -9.80 3.68
C PRO A 269 5.15 -10.25 4.85
N LYS A 270 6.22 -9.51 5.15
CA LYS A 270 7.19 -9.87 6.18
C LYS A 270 6.98 -8.90 7.33
N TYR A 271 6.50 -9.37 8.47
CA TYR A 271 6.13 -8.51 9.60
C TYR A 271 7.27 -8.46 10.61
N GLY A 272 8.34 -7.72 10.30
CA GLY A 272 9.54 -7.72 11.13
C GLY A 272 9.73 -6.46 11.98
N VAL A 273 10.97 -6.23 12.41
CA VAL A 273 11.36 -5.10 13.26
C VAL A 273 11.78 -3.93 12.38
N THR A 274 10.91 -2.96 12.22
CA THR A 274 11.17 -1.73 11.44
C THR A 274 12.04 -0.73 12.21
N ALA A 275 12.63 0.23 11.50
CA ALA A 275 13.35 1.34 12.10
C ALA A 275 12.47 2.14 13.08
N ARG A 276 11.16 2.26 12.80
CA ARG A 276 10.18 2.89 13.70
C ARG A 276 10.22 2.28 15.09
N HIS A 277 10.12 0.95 15.19
CA HIS A 277 10.10 0.25 16.48
C HIS A 277 11.39 0.49 17.28
N VAL A 278 12.56 0.42 16.61
CA VAL A 278 13.86 0.60 17.25
C VAL A 278 14.04 2.05 17.75
N LEU A 279 13.66 3.02 16.92
CA LEU A 279 13.75 4.44 17.26
C LEU A 279 12.78 4.82 18.39
N GLU A 280 11.55 4.29 18.36
CA GLU A 280 10.59 4.47 19.45
C GLU A 280 11.12 3.88 20.77
N ALA A 281 11.71 2.67 20.72
CA ALA A 281 12.34 2.05 21.88
C ALA A 281 13.57 2.84 22.40
N ALA A 282 14.28 3.57 21.51
CA ALA A 282 15.35 4.49 21.89
C ALA A 282 14.85 5.85 22.43
N GLY A 283 13.53 6.09 22.41
CA GLY A 283 12.91 7.33 22.88
C GLY A 283 12.96 8.48 21.86
N VAL A 284 13.09 8.16 20.58
CA VAL A 284 13.08 9.13 19.47
C VAL A 284 11.62 9.40 19.07
N PRO A 285 11.24 10.66 18.77
CA PRO A 285 9.89 10.96 18.29
C PRO A 285 9.66 10.37 16.89
N VAL A 286 8.73 9.41 16.78
CA VAL A 286 8.43 8.68 15.52
C VAL A 286 7.15 9.12 14.82
N ASN A 287 6.44 10.11 15.36
CA ASN A 287 5.14 10.59 14.85
C ASN A 287 5.17 12.04 14.38
N LEU A 288 6.36 12.58 14.08
CA LEU A 288 6.51 13.94 13.59
C LEU A 288 5.87 14.09 12.21
N THR A 289 5.20 15.22 11.99
CA THR A 289 4.84 15.65 10.63
C THR A 289 6.11 15.96 9.82
N PRO A 290 6.07 15.91 8.47
CA PRO A 290 7.23 16.27 7.65
C PRO A 290 7.83 17.64 7.98
N SER A 291 7.01 18.63 8.34
CA SER A 291 7.47 19.97 8.71
C SER A 291 8.20 19.99 10.06
N GLU A 292 7.66 19.30 11.08
CA GLU A 292 8.33 19.18 12.39
C GLU A 292 9.64 18.39 12.28
N ALA A 293 9.63 17.33 11.46
CA ALA A 293 10.81 16.54 11.18
C ALA A 293 11.89 17.36 10.45
N ALA A 294 11.50 18.22 9.49
CA ALA A 294 12.41 19.13 8.80
C ALA A 294 13.00 20.19 9.74
N ALA A 295 12.22 20.70 10.71
CA ALA A 295 12.73 21.60 11.73
C ALA A 295 13.74 20.91 12.66
N ARG A 296 13.45 19.67 13.08
CA ARG A 296 14.39 18.85 13.86
C ARG A 296 15.69 18.55 13.10
N LEU A 297 15.58 18.29 11.81
CA LEU A 297 16.73 18.07 10.93
C LEU A 297 17.62 19.32 10.82
N ALA A 298 17.03 20.51 10.81
CA ALA A 298 17.76 21.79 10.72
C ALA A 298 18.38 22.26 12.04
N ASP A 299 18.01 21.66 13.17
CA ASP A 299 18.61 21.97 14.47
C ASP A 299 20.08 21.46 14.52
N PRO A 300 21.08 22.34 14.64
CA PRO A 300 22.49 21.94 14.66
C PRO A 300 22.88 21.08 15.86
N ALA A 301 22.07 21.04 16.93
CA ALA A 301 22.26 20.14 18.06
C ALA A 301 21.75 18.71 17.78
N ILE A 302 20.88 18.54 16.78
CA ILE A 302 20.28 17.24 16.43
C ILE A 302 20.81 16.75 15.09
N GLY A 303 20.53 17.46 13.99
CA GLY A 303 21.06 17.16 12.65
C GLY A 303 20.50 15.87 12.00
N TRP A 304 19.46 15.25 12.57
CA TRP A 304 18.84 14.08 11.95
C TRP A 304 17.38 13.90 12.40
N THR A 305 16.61 13.13 11.64
CA THR A 305 15.19 12.87 11.95
C THR A 305 14.68 11.54 11.38
N TYR A 306 13.47 11.17 11.81
CA TYR A 306 12.70 10.05 11.26
C TYR A 306 11.31 10.53 10.82
N VAL A 307 10.83 10.01 9.69
CA VAL A 307 9.49 10.31 9.17
C VAL A 307 8.72 9.02 8.90
N ASP A 308 7.55 8.88 9.53
CA ASP A 308 6.65 7.76 9.27
C ASP A 308 5.79 7.99 8.01
N GLN A 309 5.57 6.95 7.22
CA GLN A 309 4.73 6.96 6.02
C GLN A 309 3.29 7.41 6.34
N ALA A 310 2.75 7.13 7.53
CA ALA A 310 1.44 7.64 7.94
C ALA A 310 1.39 9.17 7.99
N GLN A 311 2.54 9.83 8.23
CA GLN A 311 2.67 11.28 8.29
C GLN A 311 3.00 11.88 6.93
N SER A 312 3.94 11.27 6.19
CA SER A 312 4.40 11.76 4.88
C SER A 312 3.49 11.33 3.72
N ASN A 313 2.90 10.14 3.75
CA ASN A 313 1.99 9.67 2.70
C ASN A 313 0.81 8.85 3.28
N PRO A 314 -0.20 9.52 3.86
CA PRO A 314 -1.36 8.85 4.46
C PRO A 314 -2.19 8.04 3.44
N GLY A 315 -2.16 8.41 2.16
CA GLY A 315 -2.86 7.69 1.10
C GLY A 315 -2.26 6.31 0.88
N MET A 316 -0.93 6.24 0.73
CA MET A 316 -0.19 5.00 0.61
C MET A 316 -0.30 4.15 1.90
N HIS A 317 -0.24 4.79 3.07
CA HIS A 317 -0.38 4.09 4.36
C HIS A 317 -1.73 3.36 4.49
N LYS A 318 -2.82 3.93 3.95
CA LYS A 318 -4.16 3.29 3.93
C LYS A 318 -4.22 2.02 3.06
N LEU A 319 -3.21 1.73 2.24
CA LEU A 319 -3.11 0.50 1.46
C LEU A 319 -2.55 -0.69 2.26
N ILE A 320 -2.00 -0.48 3.46
CA ILE A 320 -1.40 -1.55 4.27
C ILE A 320 -2.32 -2.78 4.44
N PRO A 321 -3.63 -2.64 4.78
CA PRO A 321 -4.51 -3.81 4.92
C PRO A 321 -4.60 -4.64 3.63
N LEU A 322 -4.65 -3.99 2.46
CA LEU A 322 -4.67 -4.67 1.17
C LEU A 322 -3.32 -5.36 0.89
N ARG A 323 -2.20 -4.66 1.10
CA ARG A 323 -0.84 -5.20 0.90
C ARG A 323 -0.58 -6.42 1.79
N THR A 324 -1.12 -6.42 3.01
CA THR A 324 -1.11 -7.55 3.95
C THR A 324 -1.82 -8.78 3.41
N GLN A 325 -3.00 -8.60 2.81
CA GLN A 325 -3.78 -9.71 2.23
C GLN A 325 -3.12 -10.34 1.00
N MET A 326 -2.28 -9.60 0.27
CA MET A 326 -1.66 -10.07 -0.97
C MET A 326 -0.52 -11.08 -0.77
N ILE A 327 0.11 -11.11 0.42
CA ILE A 327 1.17 -12.08 0.81
C ILE A 327 2.37 -12.13 -0.18
N LYS A 328 2.51 -11.13 -1.06
CA LYS A 328 3.60 -10.99 -2.05
C LYS A 328 4.13 -9.56 -2.01
N ARG A 329 5.44 -9.38 -2.22
CA ARG A 329 6.02 -8.04 -2.43
C ARG A 329 5.46 -7.43 -3.70
N GLN A 330 5.00 -6.18 -3.62
CA GLN A 330 4.42 -5.43 -4.73
C GLN A 330 5.43 -4.43 -5.30
N VAL A 331 5.14 -3.83 -6.45
CA VAL A 331 5.90 -2.70 -7.01
C VAL A 331 6.14 -1.58 -5.98
N LEU A 332 5.16 -1.31 -5.11
CA LEU A 332 5.29 -0.32 -4.03
C LEU A 332 6.47 -0.58 -3.10
N THR A 333 6.82 -1.84 -2.82
CA THR A 333 7.99 -2.17 -1.99
C THR A 333 9.31 -1.70 -2.61
N THR A 334 9.37 -1.56 -3.95
CA THR A 334 10.54 -1.03 -4.65
C THR A 334 10.54 0.49 -4.63
N VAL A 335 9.40 1.13 -4.89
CA VAL A 335 9.37 2.60 -5.08
C VAL A 335 9.18 3.39 -3.79
N GLU A 336 8.63 2.80 -2.71
CA GLU A 336 8.28 3.56 -1.50
C GLU A 336 9.50 4.14 -0.76
N VAL A 337 10.66 3.48 -0.88
CA VAL A 337 11.92 3.97 -0.32
C VAL A 337 12.44 5.23 -1.03
N LEU A 338 11.91 5.57 -2.20
CA LEU A 338 12.28 6.76 -2.99
C LEU A 338 11.31 7.93 -2.76
N SER A 339 10.44 7.86 -1.76
CA SER A 339 9.37 8.86 -1.54
C SER A 339 9.88 10.27 -1.20
N LYS A 340 11.14 10.40 -0.76
CA LYS A 340 11.84 11.67 -0.54
C LYS A 340 11.02 12.67 0.29
N PRO A 341 10.58 12.32 1.52
CA PRO A 341 9.70 13.16 2.33
C PRO A 341 10.37 14.48 2.74
N ILE A 342 11.70 14.53 2.85
CA ILE A 342 12.46 15.74 3.15
C ILE A 342 13.61 15.89 2.16
N ALA A 343 13.75 17.08 1.58
CA ALA A 343 14.85 17.43 0.68
C ALA A 343 15.71 18.56 1.26
N GLY A 344 16.99 18.61 0.88
CA GLY A 344 17.85 19.77 1.10
C GLY A 344 17.59 20.87 0.08
N LYS A 345 18.03 22.10 0.37
CA LYS A 345 17.88 23.25 -0.53
C LYS A 345 18.68 23.11 -1.83
N LYS A 346 19.83 22.44 -1.75
CA LYS A 346 20.79 22.34 -2.87
C LYS A 346 20.98 20.90 -3.30
N LEU A 347 21.08 19.98 -2.35
CA LEU A 347 21.52 18.62 -2.60
C LEU A 347 20.74 17.62 -1.75
N THR A 348 20.29 16.53 -2.35
CA THR A 348 19.74 15.39 -1.61
C THR A 348 20.33 14.07 -2.11
N HIS A 349 20.92 13.31 -1.19
CA HIS A 349 21.53 11.99 -1.44
C HIS A 349 20.52 10.90 -1.12
N PHE A 350 20.38 9.92 -2.01
CA PHE A 350 19.60 8.71 -1.72
C PHE A 350 20.51 7.59 -1.24
N VAL A 351 20.16 6.94 -0.13
CA VAL A 351 20.87 5.77 0.37
C VAL A 351 19.86 4.65 0.63
N THR A 352 20.06 3.51 -0.03
CA THR A 352 19.19 2.34 0.15
C THR A 352 19.97 1.04 0.04
N GLY A 353 19.33 -0.05 0.43
CA GLY A 353 19.87 -1.39 0.32
C GLY A 353 19.23 -2.22 -0.80
N TYR A 354 19.92 -3.28 -1.23
CA TYR A 354 19.37 -4.26 -2.16
C TYR A 354 19.88 -5.68 -1.89
N VAL A 355 19.06 -6.68 -2.25
CA VAL A 355 19.44 -8.11 -2.19
C VAL A 355 19.66 -8.69 -3.57
N HIS A 356 18.76 -8.39 -4.50
CA HIS A 356 18.71 -9.04 -5.81
C HIS A 356 19.59 -8.29 -6.82
N LYS A 357 20.52 -9.01 -7.45
CA LYS A 357 21.51 -8.48 -8.40
C LYS A 357 20.96 -7.54 -9.49
N PRO A 358 19.73 -7.70 -10.01
CA PRO A 358 19.21 -6.81 -11.06
C PRO A 358 18.70 -5.44 -10.58
N TYR A 359 18.57 -5.21 -9.27
CA TYR A 359 17.92 -4.02 -8.73
C TYR A 359 18.77 -2.73 -8.70
N PRO A 360 20.11 -2.74 -8.59
CA PRO A 360 20.90 -1.52 -8.59
C PRO A 360 20.62 -0.56 -9.76
N PRO A 361 20.59 -0.99 -11.04
CA PRO A 361 20.24 -0.08 -12.13
C PRO A 361 18.79 0.42 -12.06
N VAL A 362 17.86 -0.36 -11.49
CA VAL A 362 16.47 0.07 -11.27
C VAL A 362 16.40 1.17 -10.21
N TYR A 363 17.05 0.99 -9.07
CA TYR A 363 17.10 2.02 -8.03
C TYR A 363 17.84 3.28 -8.50
N ALA A 364 18.94 3.14 -9.24
CA ALA A 364 19.68 4.28 -9.77
C ALA A 364 18.80 5.10 -10.74
N ASP A 365 18.08 4.44 -11.64
CA ASP A 365 17.14 5.10 -12.56
C ASP A 365 16.02 5.83 -11.81
N LEU A 366 15.34 5.13 -10.90
CA LEU A 366 14.25 5.69 -10.11
C LEU A 366 14.72 6.82 -9.17
N ALA A 367 15.95 6.77 -8.66
CA ALA A 367 16.51 7.85 -7.86
C ALA A 367 16.73 9.13 -8.69
N ARG A 368 17.14 8.99 -9.96
CA ARG A 368 17.21 10.13 -10.89
C ARG A 368 15.81 10.68 -11.18
N GLU A 369 14.82 9.81 -11.39
CA GLU A 369 13.41 10.18 -11.60
C GLU A 369 12.85 10.96 -10.39
N ALA A 370 13.07 10.47 -9.17
CA ALA A 370 12.70 11.17 -7.93
C ALA A 370 13.49 12.46 -7.66
N GLY A 371 14.47 12.78 -8.51
CA GLY A 371 15.28 13.99 -8.42
C GLY A 371 16.30 13.95 -7.29
N PHE A 372 16.82 12.78 -6.93
CA PHE A 372 18.00 12.67 -6.06
C PHE A 372 19.26 12.99 -6.86
N ASP A 373 20.11 13.84 -6.30
CA ASP A 373 21.30 14.36 -6.99
C ASP A 373 22.45 13.34 -6.97
N THR A 374 22.47 12.50 -5.95
CA THR A 374 23.36 11.34 -5.85
C THR A 374 22.58 10.13 -5.31
N ALA A 375 23.06 8.93 -5.56
CA ALA A 375 22.56 7.73 -4.89
C ALA A 375 23.70 6.80 -4.47
N CYS A 376 23.50 6.08 -3.37
CA CYS A 376 24.35 4.99 -2.89
C CYS A 376 23.48 3.77 -2.55
N ILE A 377 23.65 2.70 -3.32
CA ILE A 377 22.80 1.51 -3.33
C ILE A 377 23.63 0.32 -2.84
N VAL A 378 23.47 -0.03 -1.57
CA VAL A 378 24.36 -0.93 -0.83
C VAL A 378 23.83 -2.37 -0.85
N ARG A 379 24.70 -3.36 -1.10
CA ARG A 379 24.32 -4.77 -0.94
C ARG A 379 24.34 -5.17 0.52
N GLY A 380 23.34 -4.74 1.27
CA GLY A 380 23.25 -5.03 2.69
C GLY A 380 22.48 -6.30 3.04
N VAL A 381 22.62 -6.66 4.32
CA VAL A 381 21.97 -7.84 4.89
C VAL A 381 20.46 -7.63 4.91
N GLU A 382 19.71 -8.62 4.43
CA GLU A 382 18.26 -8.57 4.20
C GLU A 382 17.76 -7.41 3.30
N GLY A 383 18.69 -6.72 2.62
CA GLY A 383 18.39 -5.60 1.72
C GLY A 383 18.38 -4.24 2.39
N GLY A 384 18.85 -4.12 3.63
CA GLY A 384 19.10 -2.82 4.26
C GLY A 384 20.43 -2.18 3.83
N VAL A 385 20.77 -1.04 4.42
CA VAL A 385 22.00 -0.28 4.09
C VAL A 385 23.27 -0.79 4.77
N ILE A 386 23.17 -1.78 5.68
CA ILE A 386 24.32 -2.36 6.38
C ILE A 386 24.91 -3.52 5.58
N PRO A 387 26.16 -3.42 5.06
CA PRO A 387 26.85 -4.53 4.39
C PRO A 387 27.08 -5.72 5.32
N SER A 388 27.46 -6.86 4.76
CA SER A 388 27.86 -8.00 5.59
C SER A 388 29.17 -7.71 6.34
N LEU A 389 29.20 -8.06 7.62
CA LEU A 389 30.39 -7.92 8.48
C LEU A 389 31.49 -8.97 8.19
N ARG A 390 31.15 -10.04 7.46
CA ARG A 390 32.02 -11.22 7.30
C ARG A 390 32.66 -11.34 5.92
N GLN A 391 32.09 -10.68 4.92
CA GLN A 391 32.51 -10.85 3.53
C GLN A 391 32.45 -9.54 2.76
N THR A 392 33.30 -9.42 1.74
CA THR A 392 33.32 -8.25 0.85
C THR A 392 31.93 -7.99 0.26
N GLY A 393 31.43 -6.78 0.53
CA GLY A 393 30.19 -6.26 -0.03
C GLY A 393 30.42 -5.53 -1.36
N LYS A 394 29.32 -5.29 -2.07
CA LYS A 394 29.28 -4.41 -3.23
C LYS A 394 28.30 -3.28 -2.97
N TYR A 395 28.56 -2.13 -3.55
CA TYR A 395 27.60 -1.04 -3.61
C TYR A 395 27.75 -0.32 -4.94
N PHE A 396 26.67 0.33 -5.36
CA PHE A 396 26.62 1.11 -6.58
C PHE A 396 26.35 2.55 -6.20
N HIS A 397 26.98 3.51 -6.88
CA HIS A 397 26.71 4.91 -6.58
C HIS A 397 26.79 5.77 -7.83
N TYR A 398 26.08 6.90 -7.82
CA TYR A 398 26.24 7.96 -8.80
C TYR A 398 26.29 9.32 -8.10
N HIS A 399 26.93 10.28 -8.76
CA HIS A 399 26.90 11.70 -8.43
C HIS A 399 26.41 12.48 -9.64
N ASP A 400 25.89 13.69 -9.42
CA ASP A 400 25.39 14.60 -10.46
C ASP A 400 24.40 13.96 -11.43
N ARG A 401 23.60 13.00 -10.94
CA ARG A 401 22.66 12.19 -11.75
C ARG A 401 23.32 11.45 -12.92
N GLY A 402 24.65 11.29 -12.89
CA GLY A 402 25.42 10.54 -13.89
C GLY A 402 25.17 9.04 -13.83
N ALA A 403 25.88 8.27 -14.64
CA ALA A 403 25.83 6.80 -14.61
C ALA A 403 26.34 6.24 -13.28
N GLU A 404 25.72 5.17 -12.79
CA GLU A 404 26.17 4.50 -11.58
C GLU A 404 27.45 3.69 -11.82
N VAL A 405 28.35 3.72 -10.84
CA VAL A 405 29.60 2.96 -10.81
C VAL A 405 29.56 1.91 -9.71
N GLU A 406 30.15 0.75 -9.97
CA GLU A 406 30.28 -0.32 -8.98
C GLU A 406 31.52 -0.09 -8.10
N ALA A 407 31.37 -0.31 -6.79
CA ALA A 407 32.45 -0.31 -5.83
C ALA A 407 32.30 -1.47 -4.82
N SER A 408 33.38 -1.76 -4.10
CA SER A 408 33.43 -2.82 -3.09
C SER A 408 33.78 -2.28 -1.71
N ILE A 409 33.31 -2.97 -0.68
CA ILE A 409 33.60 -2.70 0.72
C ILE A 409 34.11 -3.99 1.36
N ASP A 410 35.35 -4.01 1.83
CA ASP A 410 35.93 -5.17 2.51
C ASP A 410 36.03 -4.90 4.02
N PRO A 411 35.26 -5.60 4.88
CA PRO A 411 35.33 -5.40 6.32
C PRO A 411 36.74 -5.65 6.88
N VAL A 412 37.46 -6.65 6.37
CA VAL A 412 38.80 -6.99 6.87
C VAL A 412 39.79 -5.88 6.56
N ALA A 413 39.72 -5.29 5.37
CA ALA A 413 40.54 -4.14 4.99
C ALA A 413 40.30 -2.90 5.88
N LEU A 414 39.14 -2.82 6.51
CA LEU A 414 38.82 -1.77 7.49
C LEU A 414 39.18 -2.17 8.92
N GLY A 415 39.68 -3.38 9.17
CA GLY A 415 39.98 -3.90 10.51
C GLY A 415 38.77 -4.44 11.26
N ILE A 416 37.77 -4.95 10.52
CA ILE A 416 36.59 -5.63 11.08
C ILE A 416 36.73 -7.12 10.76
N ASP A 417 36.88 -7.93 11.81
CA ASP A 417 36.97 -9.39 11.72
C ASP A 417 35.85 -10.00 12.58
N GLN A 418 34.68 -10.16 11.98
CA GLN A 418 33.49 -10.67 12.66
C GLN A 418 33.16 -12.09 12.14
N PRO A 419 32.92 -13.07 13.02
CA PRO A 419 32.52 -14.42 12.60
C PRO A 419 31.09 -14.47 12.05
N VAL A 420 30.30 -13.43 12.31
CA VAL A 420 28.89 -13.31 11.93
C VAL A 420 28.71 -12.37 10.75
N ARG A 421 27.71 -12.65 9.91
CA ARG A 421 27.39 -11.79 8.75
C ARG A 421 26.70 -10.47 9.14
N ALA A 422 26.05 -10.43 10.30
CA ALA A 422 25.26 -9.33 10.86
C ALA A 422 25.07 -9.54 12.36
N VAL A 423 24.60 -8.51 13.08
CA VAL A 423 24.36 -8.58 14.53
C VAL A 423 23.34 -9.69 14.85
N PRO A 424 23.68 -10.69 15.69
CA PRO A 424 22.77 -11.79 16.01
C PRO A 424 21.57 -11.29 16.82
N LEU A 425 20.44 -11.98 16.71
CA LEU A 425 19.29 -11.76 17.60
C LEU A 425 19.63 -12.25 19.02
N PRO A 426 19.07 -11.64 20.08
CA PRO A 426 19.26 -12.11 21.45
C PRO A 426 18.87 -13.59 21.60
N GLY A 427 19.77 -14.42 22.13
CA GLY A 427 19.53 -15.86 22.33
C GLY A 427 19.65 -16.73 21.07
N ALA A 428 19.94 -16.16 19.89
CA ALA A 428 20.19 -16.94 18.69
C ALA A 428 21.60 -17.58 18.75
N VAL A 429 21.65 -18.90 18.76
CA VAL A 429 22.89 -19.64 18.48
C VAL A 429 23.18 -19.48 16.98
N ALA A 430 24.45 -19.30 16.60
CA ALA A 430 24.84 -19.16 15.20
C ALA A 430 24.40 -20.40 14.39
N ALA A 431 23.25 -20.33 13.73
CA ALA A 431 22.77 -21.39 12.87
C ALA A 431 23.57 -21.35 11.56
N ASP A 432 24.25 -22.46 11.26
CA ASP A 432 24.85 -22.69 9.96
C ASP A 432 23.77 -22.66 8.87
N ALA A 433 24.14 -22.08 7.73
CA ALA A 433 23.22 -21.75 6.65
C ALA A 433 22.61 -23.01 6.02
N GLY A 434 21.29 -23.17 6.17
CA GLY A 434 20.50 -24.08 5.35
C GLY A 434 19.21 -24.48 6.05
N GLU A 435 18.11 -23.83 5.69
CA GLU A 435 16.74 -24.38 5.53
C GLU A 435 15.69 -23.28 5.68
N ASP A 436 14.69 -23.32 4.80
CA ASP A 436 13.48 -22.49 4.80
C ASP A 436 12.58 -22.84 6.00
N GLU A 437 13.06 -22.56 7.22
CA GLU A 437 12.25 -22.68 8.41
C GLU A 437 11.27 -21.50 8.53
N ILE A 438 10.02 -21.84 8.83
CA ILE A 438 8.98 -20.91 9.28
C ILE A 438 9.59 -20.12 10.45
N VAL A 439 9.94 -18.86 10.18
CA VAL A 439 10.53 -17.95 11.17
C VAL A 439 9.62 -17.97 12.41
N ALA A 440 10.12 -18.54 13.51
CA ALA A 440 9.45 -18.45 14.80
C ALA A 440 9.07 -16.99 15.05
N ALA A 441 7.83 -16.74 15.48
CA ALA A 441 7.31 -15.38 15.64
C ALA A 441 8.28 -14.54 16.50
N ILE A 442 8.98 -13.60 15.87
CA ILE A 442 9.93 -12.71 16.53
C ILE A 442 9.12 -11.81 17.46
N ASP A 443 9.51 -11.74 18.74
CA ASP A 443 8.99 -10.70 19.63
C ASP A 443 9.53 -9.34 19.16
N ILE A 444 8.70 -8.63 18.39
CA ILE A 444 9.05 -7.35 17.79
C ILE A 444 9.46 -6.35 18.87
N LYS A 445 8.73 -6.31 20.00
CA LYS A 445 8.97 -5.33 21.05
C LYS A 445 10.29 -5.63 21.76
N ALA A 446 10.51 -6.87 22.19
CA ALA A 446 11.76 -7.25 22.84
C ALA A 446 12.97 -7.06 21.92
N THR A 447 12.85 -7.44 20.65
CA THR A 447 13.91 -7.28 19.65
C THR A 447 14.21 -5.81 19.37
N ALA A 448 13.18 -4.96 19.29
CA ALA A 448 13.35 -3.51 19.11
C ALA A 448 14.07 -2.88 20.32
N HIS A 449 13.73 -3.27 21.54
CA HIS A 449 14.43 -2.79 22.74
C HIS A 449 15.90 -3.24 22.77
N ALA A 450 16.17 -4.51 22.45
CA ALA A 450 17.53 -5.02 22.37
C ALA A 450 18.35 -4.29 21.28
N ALA A 451 17.74 -4.00 20.13
CA ALA A 451 18.38 -3.23 19.07
C ALA A 451 18.66 -1.79 19.50
N ALA A 452 17.71 -1.18 20.22
CA ALA A 452 17.88 0.16 20.74
C ALA A 452 19.03 0.24 21.75
N GLU A 453 19.08 -0.71 22.68
CA GLU A 453 20.15 -0.81 23.67
C GLU A 453 21.52 -1.02 23.01
N ALA A 454 21.63 -1.99 22.10
CA ALA A 454 22.88 -2.29 21.40
C ALA A 454 23.37 -1.10 20.56
N GLY A 455 22.46 -0.37 19.90
CA GLY A 455 22.80 0.83 19.16
C GLY A 455 23.28 1.98 20.05
N ILE A 456 22.62 2.21 21.18
CA ILE A 456 23.05 3.22 22.17
C ILE A 456 24.43 2.87 22.75
N LEU A 457 24.68 1.59 23.06
CA LEU A 457 25.99 1.12 23.53
C LEU A 457 27.07 1.33 22.47
N ALA A 458 26.79 0.99 21.21
CA ALA A 458 27.71 1.24 20.11
C ALA A 458 28.04 2.73 19.94
N LEU A 459 27.05 3.62 20.04
CA LEU A 459 27.26 5.08 20.03
C LEU A 459 28.06 5.61 21.22
N LYS A 460 28.16 4.84 22.32
CA LYS A 460 29.02 5.12 23.49
C LYS A 460 30.42 4.52 23.35
N GLY A 461 30.73 3.88 22.24
CA GLY A 461 32.03 3.28 21.95
C GLY A 461 32.14 1.79 22.31
N ASP A 462 31.05 1.15 22.74
CA ASP A 462 31.07 -0.28 23.07
C ASP A 462 31.30 -1.11 21.80
N LYS A 463 32.33 -1.96 21.82
CA LYS A 463 32.81 -2.67 20.63
C LYS A 463 31.98 -3.94 20.38
N GLY A 464 31.76 -4.27 19.12
CA GLY A 464 31.05 -5.48 18.72
C GLY A 464 30.38 -5.35 17.36
N ALA A 465 29.54 -6.33 17.01
CA ALA A 465 28.93 -6.39 15.68
C ALA A 465 28.07 -5.15 15.35
N THR A 466 27.38 -4.54 16.33
CA THR A 466 26.60 -3.31 16.11
C THR A 466 27.50 -2.11 15.83
N TYR A 467 28.58 -1.95 16.61
CA TYR A 467 29.61 -0.94 16.38
C TYR A 467 30.22 -1.07 14.98
N ASP A 468 30.64 -2.28 14.60
CA ASP A 468 31.25 -2.53 13.31
C ASP A 468 30.26 -2.35 12.15
N SER A 469 28.97 -2.61 12.37
CA SER A 469 27.90 -2.32 11.39
C SER A 469 27.80 -0.83 11.11
N LEU A 470 27.87 0.00 12.16
CA LEU A 470 27.87 1.46 12.03
C LEU A 470 29.15 1.96 11.37
N VAL A 471 30.31 1.38 11.68
CA VAL A 471 31.57 1.68 10.99
C VAL A 471 31.44 1.40 9.49
N LEU A 472 30.98 0.21 9.08
CA LEU A 472 30.87 -0.15 7.66
C LEU A 472 29.97 0.81 6.88
N ALA A 473 28.70 0.92 7.29
CA ALA A 473 27.73 1.71 6.55
C ALA A 473 28.02 3.21 6.66
N GLY A 474 28.42 3.68 7.84
CA GLY A 474 28.83 5.06 8.06
C GLY A 474 30.01 5.47 7.18
N SER A 475 30.99 4.59 6.99
CA SER A 475 32.16 4.86 6.13
C SER A 475 31.79 5.01 4.65
N ILE A 476 30.87 4.17 4.16
CA ILE A 476 30.36 4.27 2.78
C ILE A 476 29.64 5.60 2.61
N ILE A 477 28.71 5.93 3.52
CA ILE A 477 27.89 7.15 3.41
C ILE A 477 28.76 8.40 3.54
N LEU A 478 29.66 8.45 4.53
CA LEU A 478 30.52 9.61 4.78
C LEU A 478 31.48 9.88 3.62
N HIS A 479 32.00 8.83 2.99
CA HIS A 479 32.78 8.97 1.75
C HIS A 479 31.91 9.42 0.57
N HIS A 480 30.71 8.84 0.41
CA HIS A 480 29.77 9.18 -0.66
C HIS A 480 29.35 10.65 -0.64
N VAL A 481 29.15 11.23 0.54
CA VAL A 481 28.83 12.66 0.70
C VAL A 481 30.06 13.58 0.67
N GLY A 482 31.25 13.05 0.38
CA GLY A 482 32.48 13.84 0.25
C GLY A 482 33.03 14.41 1.56
N LYS A 483 32.62 13.88 2.72
CA LYS A 483 33.14 14.30 4.04
C LYS A 483 34.42 13.56 4.44
N ALA A 484 34.80 12.53 3.70
CA ALA A 484 36.03 11.77 3.89
C ALA A 484 36.72 11.46 2.55
N ALA A 485 38.05 11.50 2.55
CA ALA A 485 38.85 11.37 1.33
C ALA A 485 38.82 9.95 0.74
N SER A 486 38.58 8.94 1.59
CA SER A 486 38.42 7.55 1.20
C SER A 486 37.54 6.82 2.21
N VAL A 487 37.07 5.62 1.86
CA VAL A 487 36.33 4.76 2.79
C VAL A 487 37.17 4.38 4.03
N ALA A 488 38.48 4.21 3.88
CA ALA A 488 39.36 3.90 5.01
C ALA A 488 39.53 5.10 5.98
N ASP A 489 39.68 6.30 5.42
CA ASP A 489 39.67 7.55 6.18
C ASP A 489 38.33 7.75 6.90
N ALA A 490 37.22 7.51 6.20
CA ALA A 490 35.88 7.55 6.77
C ALA A 490 35.74 6.57 7.96
N ALA A 491 36.27 5.35 7.84
CA ALA A 491 36.23 4.37 8.93
C ALA A 491 37.01 4.83 10.16
N ALA A 492 38.20 5.42 9.98
CA ALA A 492 38.97 5.98 11.08
C ALA A 492 38.22 7.12 11.79
N GLN A 493 37.60 8.02 11.02
CA GLN A 493 36.80 9.13 11.53
C GLN A 493 35.55 8.64 12.29
N ILE A 494 34.80 7.70 11.72
CA ILE A 494 33.62 7.10 12.36
C ILE A 494 34.00 6.45 13.68
N ARG A 495 35.10 5.67 13.72
CA ARG A 495 35.60 5.07 14.97
C ARG A 495 35.93 6.12 16.01
N ALA A 496 36.63 7.19 15.64
CA ALA A 496 36.98 8.26 16.58
C ALA A 496 35.73 8.90 17.21
N VAL A 497 34.66 9.10 16.42
CA VAL A 497 33.38 9.61 16.93
C VAL A 497 32.70 8.60 17.86
N LEU A 498 32.58 7.34 17.46
CA LEU A 498 31.98 6.30 18.31
C LEU A 498 32.75 6.14 19.63
N ASP A 499 34.09 6.11 19.56
CA ASP A 499 34.97 5.89 20.72
C ASP A 499 34.95 7.05 21.71
N SER A 500 34.67 8.27 21.23
CA SER A 500 34.45 9.42 22.09
C SER A 500 33.10 9.39 22.83
N GLY A 501 32.16 8.56 22.37
CA GLY A 501 30.81 8.46 22.91
C GLY A 501 29.90 9.66 22.61
N LYS A 502 30.38 10.70 21.92
CA LYS A 502 29.65 11.96 21.75
C LYS A 502 28.37 11.82 20.91
N ALA A 503 28.35 10.89 19.96
CA ALA A 503 27.20 10.66 19.09
C ALA A 503 25.94 10.22 19.86
N VAL A 504 26.07 9.66 21.08
CA VAL A 504 24.92 9.29 21.90
C VAL A 504 24.06 10.50 22.29
N ALA A 505 24.68 11.68 22.42
CA ALA A 505 23.97 12.91 22.77
C ALA A 505 23.02 13.37 21.65
N ARG A 506 23.23 12.93 20.41
CA ARG A 506 22.39 13.25 19.26
C ARG A 506 21.09 12.45 19.21
N VAL A 507 20.95 11.39 20.01
CA VAL A 507 19.79 10.49 19.91
C VAL A 507 18.48 11.20 20.27
N LYS A 508 18.47 12.14 21.21
CA LYS A 508 17.25 12.80 21.72
C LYS A 508 17.18 14.27 21.34
#